data_AF-A0A0E0JWC8-F1
#
_entry.id   AF-A0A0E0JWC8-F1
#
_cell.length_a   1.000
_cell.length_b   1.000
_cell.length_c   1.000
_cell.angle_alpha   90.00
_cell.angle_beta   90.00
_cell.angle_gamma   90.00
#
_symmetry.space_group_name_H-M   'P 1'
#
loop_
_entity.id
_entity.type
_entity.pdbx_description
1 polymer ?
#
loop_
_entity_poly.entity_id
_entity_poly.type
_entity_poly.pdbx_seq_one_letter_code
_entity_poly.pdbx_strand_id
1 'polypeptide(L)'
;MGGSRALPLSSLLAAAAKSPLLHHHRAHHPLPLRLAASMSSSSSASPSPSPAAPPSASSAIDFLTLCYRLKTTKRAGWVRRGVEGPESVADHMYRMGVMALVAADLPGGVNRDRCVKMAIVHDIAEAIVGDITPSDGVPKEEKSRREQEALDHMCSLLGGGPRAEEIRELWMEYEQNATLEAKVVKDFDKVEMILQALEYEKEQGLDLEEFFQSTAGKFQTDVGKAWAAEVASRRK
;
A
#
# COMPACT_ATOMS: atom_id res chain seq x y z
N MET A 1 26.64 11.20 -32.78
CA MET A 1 26.58 12.65 -32.42
C MET A 1 25.20 13.15 -32.77
N GLY A 2 24.41 13.54 -31.77
CA GLY A 2 23.04 14.01 -31.93
C GLY A 2 22.50 14.44 -30.59
N GLY A 3 22.92 15.63 -30.15
CA GLY A 3 22.58 16.19 -28.85
C GLY A 3 21.15 16.73 -28.85
N SER A 4 20.33 16.22 -27.93
CA SER A 4 19.03 16.83 -27.61
C SER A 4 19.22 17.79 -26.44
N ARG A 5 18.97 19.08 -26.69
CA ARG A 5 19.10 20.17 -25.73
C ARG A 5 17.92 20.19 -24.76
N ALA A 6 18.22 20.17 -23.47
CA ALA A 6 17.28 20.44 -22.40
C ALA A 6 16.88 21.93 -22.38
N LEU A 7 15.59 22.20 -22.15
CA LEU A 7 15.06 23.54 -21.85
C LEU A 7 14.95 23.72 -20.33
N PRO A 8 15.38 24.85 -19.74
CA PRO A 8 15.29 25.07 -18.31
C PRO A 8 13.92 25.60 -17.87
N LEU A 9 13.42 25.04 -16.77
CA LEU A 9 12.30 25.53 -15.98
C LEU A 9 12.70 26.79 -15.21
N SER A 10 12.13 27.93 -15.58
CA SER A 10 12.13 29.11 -14.72
C SER A 10 10.92 29.97 -15.01
N SER A 11 9.98 30.03 -14.06
CA SER A 11 9.14 31.20 -13.70
C SER A 11 7.83 30.75 -13.05
N LEU A 12 7.80 30.70 -11.71
CA LEU A 12 6.57 30.86 -10.92
C LEU A 12 6.96 31.09 -9.46
N LEU A 13 7.22 32.34 -9.12
CA LEU A 13 7.25 32.81 -7.74
C LEU A 13 6.99 34.32 -7.72
N ALA A 14 6.24 34.73 -6.69
CA ALA A 14 5.91 36.09 -6.26
C ALA A 14 4.62 36.71 -6.81
N ALA A 15 3.59 36.74 -5.96
CA ALA A 15 3.02 37.99 -5.47
C ALA A 15 2.05 37.72 -4.31
N ALA A 16 2.54 37.90 -3.08
CA ALA A 16 1.73 38.08 -1.88
C ALA A 16 1.86 39.53 -1.40
N ALA A 17 0.81 40.00 -0.72
CA ALA A 17 0.67 41.22 0.09
C ALA A 17 -0.04 42.42 -0.58
N LYS A 18 -1.23 42.74 -0.05
CA LYS A 18 -1.46 43.83 0.93
C LYS A 18 -2.97 44.02 1.17
N SER A 19 -3.40 44.03 2.42
CA SER A 19 -4.67 44.64 2.83
C SER A 19 -4.44 45.35 4.18
N PRO A 20 -4.78 46.65 4.29
CA PRO A 20 -4.57 47.39 5.52
C PRO A 20 -5.75 47.26 6.48
N LEU A 21 -5.40 47.20 7.76
CA LEU A 21 -6.26 47.32 8.93
C LEU A 21 -6.93 48.70 8.99
N LEU A 22 -8.20 48.74 9.37
CA LEU A 22 -8.81 49.92 9.95
C LEU A 22 -9.42 49.57 11.32
N HIS A 23 -8.86 50.20 12.34
CA HIS A 23 -9.44 50.31 13.68
C HIS A 23 -10.53 51.39 13.65
N HIS A 24 -11.69 51.11 14.24
CA HIS A 24 -12.49 52.17 14.86
C HIS A 24 -13.13 51.73 16.16
N HIS A 25 -13.23 52.71 17.05
CA HIS A 25 -13.36 52.61 18.48
C HIS A 25 -14.80 52.99 18.87
N ARG A 26 -15.46 52.10 19.63
CA ARG A 26 -16.30 52.35 20.81
C ARG A 26 -17.52 53.29 20.72
N ALA A 27 -18.70 52.79 21.09
CA ALA A 27 -19.58 53.37 22.13
C ALA A 27 -20.82 52.47 22.41
N HIS A 28 -21.13 52.27 23.69
CA HIS A 28 -22.35 51.65 24.22
C HIS A 28 -23.41 52.72 24.53
N HIS A 29 -24.70 52.45 24.25
CA HIS A 29 -25.89 52.63 25.12
C HIS A 29 -27.24 52.37 24.37
N PRO A 30 -28.40 52.22 25.05
CA PRO A 30 -29.16 50.97 25.07
C PRO A 30 -30.46 50.91 24.24
N LEU A 31 -31.03 49.71 24.21
CA LEU A 31 -32.25 49.20 23.55
C LEU A 31 -33.56 49.95 23.87
N PRO A 32 -34.58 49.80 23.00
CA PRO A 32 -35.96 49.62 23.44
C PRO A 32 -36.52 48.23 23.07
N LEU A 33 -37.29 47.66 24.01
CA LEU A 33 -38.07 46.43 23.85
C LEU A 33 -39.02 46.50 22.64
N ARG A 34 -39.00 45.49 21.77
CA ARG A 34 -40.20 45.07 21.00
C ARG A 34 -40.24 43.57 20.72
N LEU A 35 -41.34 43.00 21.22
CA LEU A 35 -42.21 41.98 20.64
C LEU A 35 -41.62 40.62 20.22
N ALA A 36 -42.00 39.60 20.98
CA ALA A 36 -41.81 38.18 20.71
C ALA A 36 -42.30 37.80 19.31
N ALA A 37 -41.42 37.18 18.52
CA ALA A 37 -41.75 36.45 17.30
C ALA A 37 -41.36 34.98 17.48
N SER A 38 -42.34 34.12 17.22
CA SER A 38 -42.30 32.66 17.13
C SER A 38 -40.96 32.07 16.65
N MET A 39 -40.31 31.29 17.51
CA MET A 39 -39.19 30.42 17.12
C MET A 39 -39.74 29.17 16.44
N SER A 40 -39.73 29.15 15.11
CA SER A 40 -39.80 27.91 14.34
C SER A 40 -38.44 27.22 14.42
N SER A 41 -38.36 26.15 15.20
CA SER A 41 -37.20 25.27 15.25
C SER A 41 -37.08 24.49 13.94
N SER A 42 -36.36 25.05 12.96
CA SER A 42 -35.88 24.29 11.82
C SER A 42 -34.69 23.45 12.27
N SER A 43 -34.96 22.20 12.64
CA SER A 43 -33.93 21.17 12.80
C SER A 43 -33.28 20.93 11.43
N SER A 44 -32.13 21.56 11.18
CA SER A 44 -31.27 21.22 10.05
C SER A 44 -30.67 19.84 10.32
N ALA A 45 -31.32 18.80 9.82
CA ALA A 45 -30.71 17.49 9.71
C ALA A 45 -29.41 17.65 8.89
N SER A 46 -28.28 17.29 9.48
CA SER A 46 -27.02 17.16 8.75
C SER A 46 -27.24 16.19 7.60
N PRO A 47 -26.78 16.49 6.37
CA PRO A 47 -26.94 15.58 5.27
C PRO A 47 -26.16 14.30 5.59
N SER A 48 -26.87 13.17 5.60
CA SER A 48 -26.28 11.84 5.58
C SER A 48 -25.21 11.80 4.48
N PRO A 49 -24.03 11.21 4.72
CA PRO A 49 -23.02 11.12 3.67
C PRO A 49 -23.64 10.37 2.48
N SER A 50 -23.74 11.07 1.34
CA SER A 50 -24.11 10.43 0.07
C SER A 50 -23.20 9.22 -0.15
N PRO A 51 -23.73 8.09 -0.67
CA PRO A 51 -22.88 6.95 -1.00
C PRO A 51 -21.80 7.44 -1.95
N ALA A 52 -20.53 7.36 -1.50
CA ALA A 52 -19.42 7.85 -2.28
C ALA A 52 -19.43 7.19 -3.66
N ALA A 53 -19.36 8.01 -4.70
CA ALA A 53 -19.44 7.56 -6.09
C ALA A 53 -18.30 6.57 -6.39
N PRO A 54 -18.52 5.58 -7.28
CA PRO A 54 -17.44 4.71 -7.75
C PRO A 54 -16.30 5.54 -8.38
N PRO A 55 -15.07 5.01 -8.43
CA PRO A 55 -13.96 5.70 -9.07
C PRO A 55 -14.32 6.06 -10.51
N SER A 56 -14.02 7.30 -10.91
CA SER A 56 -14.14 7.73 -12.29
C SER A 56 -13.17 6.94 -13.18
N ALA A 57 -13.45 6.85 -14.47
CA ALA A 57 -12.51 6.23 -15.40
C ALA A 57 -11.13 6.90 -15.35
N SER A 58 -11.08 8.24 -15.23
CA SER A 58 -9.82 8.98 -15.11
C SER A 58 -9.03 8.57 -13.87
N SER A 59 -9.65 8.62 -12.68
CA SER A 59 -8.98 8.30 -11.43
C SER A 59 -8.54 6.83 -11.34
N ALA A 60 -9.33 5.91 -11.91
CA ALA A 60 -8.93 4.52 -12.05
C ALA A 60 -7.69 4.36 -12.95
N ILE A 61 -7.65 5.05 -14.09
CA ILE A 61 -6.50 4.99 -15.00
C ILE A 61 -5.26 5.65 -14.38
N ASP A 62 -5.41 6.75 -13.64
CA ASP A 62 -4.28 7.39 -12.94
C ASP A 62 -3.70 6.47 -11.85
N PHE A 63 -4.57 5.84 -11.05
CA PHE A 63 -4.17 4.82 -10.07
C PHE A 63 -3.42 3.66 -10.73
N LEU A 64 -3.97 3.09 -11.81
CA LEU A 64 -3.33 1.97 -12.53
C LEU A 64 -2.02 2.40 -13.21
N THR A 65 -1.94 3.63 -13.68
CA THR A 65 -0.70 4.23 -14.24
C THR A 65 0.38 4.32 -13.16
N LEU A 66 0.01 4.66 -11.92
CA LEU A 66 0.96 4.62 -10.81
C LEU A 66 1.41 3.19 -10.48
N CYS A 67 0.49 2.21 -10.49
CA CYS A 67 0.81 0.80 -10.28
C CYS A 67 1.78 0.22 -11.31
N TYR A 68 1.96 0.85 -12.49
CA TYR A 68 3.01 0.48 -13.44
C TYR A 68 4.39 0.40 -12.78
N ARG A 69 4.67 1.26 -11.80
CA ARG A 69 5.96 1.28 -11.09
C ARG A 69 6.28 -0.06 -10.42
N LEU A 70 5.28 -0.84 -10.02
CA LEU A 70 5.49 -2.19 -9.44
C LEU A 70 6.09 -3.18 -10.45
N LYS A 71 5.86 -2.97 -11.75
CA LYS A 71 6.45 -3.80 -12.82
C LYS A 71 7.93 -3.50 -13.04
N THR A 72 8.38 -2.31 -12.64
CA THR A 72 9.76 -1.84 -12.88
C THR A 72 10.59 -1.78 -11.59
N THR A 73 9.96 -1.68 -10.42
CA THR A 73 10.59 -1.86 -9.12
C THR A 73 11.02 -3.33 -8.98
N LYS A 74 12.33 -3.56 -8.95
CA LYS A 74 12.93 -4.87 -8.72
C LYS A 74 13.02 -5.17 -7.23
N ARG A 75 12.78 -6.42 -6.84
CA ARG A 75 12.91 -6.86 -5.45
C ARG A 75 14.37 -6.72 -5.01
N ALA A 76 14.60 -5.80 -4.09
CA ALA A 76 15.90 -5.27 -3.71
C ALA A 76 16.79 -6.32 -3.02
N GLY A 77 16.19 -7.32 -2.36
CA GLY A 77 16.93 -8.48 -1.85
C GLY A 77 17.74 -9.19 -2.94
N TRP A 78 17.11 -9.49 -4.07
CA TRP A 78 17.76 -10.15 -5.21
C TRP A 78 18.80 -9.26 -5.90
N VAL A 79 18.48 -7.98 -6.06
CA VAL A 79 19.41 -6.98 -6.64
C VAL A 79 20.72 -6.93 -5.84
N ARG A 80 20.63 -6.92 -4.50
CA ARG A 80 21.82 -6.88 -3.62
C ARG A 80 22.66 -8.16 -3.69
N ARG A 81 22.02 -9.29 -4.01
CA ARG A 81 22.71 -10.58 -4.17
C ARG A 81 23.19 -10.85 -5.59
N GLY A 82 23.08 -9.86 -6.48
CA GLY A 82 23.61 -9.94 -7.82
C GLY A 82 22.86 -10.92 -8.72
N VAL A 83 21.60 -11.22 -8.40
CA VAL A 83 20.73 -12.01 -9.27
C VAL A 83 20.60 -11.29 -10.61
N GLU A 84 20.87 -12.00 -11.71
CA GLU A 84 20.65 -11.50 -13.06
C GLU A 84 19.14 -11.54 -13.38
N GLY A 85 18.61 -10.45 -13.91
CA GLY A 85 17.18 -10.36 -14.25
C GLY A 85 16.24 -10.62 -13.07
N PRO A 86 16.39 -9.93 -11.91
CA PRO A 86 15.56 -10.19 -10.75
C PRO A 86 14.09 -9.87 -11.05
N GLU A 87 13.19 -10.57 -10.36
CA GLU A 87 11.75 -10.34 -10.43
C GLU A 87 11.38 -8.91 -10.01
N SER A 88 10.23 -8.45 -10.49
CA SER A 88 9.59 -7.22 -10.01
C SER A 88 8.68 -7.50 -8.81
N VAL A 89 8.33 -6.45 -8.07
CA VAL A 89 7.33 -6.55 -6.97
C VAL A 89 5.97 -7.06 -7.50
N ALA A 90 5.63 -6.71 -8.75
CA ALA A 90 4.42 -7.22 -9.38
C ALA A 90 4.48 -8.74 -9.66
N ASP A 91 5.65 -9.30 -10.00
CA ASP A 91 5.82 -10.74 -10.24
C ASP A 91 5.62 -11.53 -8.93
N HIS A 92 6.25 -11.05 -7.86
CA HIS A 92 6.09 -11.57 -6.49
C HIS A 92 4.61 -11.61 -6.07
N MET A 93 3.91 -10.48 -6.13
CA MET A 93 2.49 -10.40 -5.76
C MET A 93 1.59 -11.25 -6.67
N TYR A 94 1.93 -11.38 -7.96
CA TYR A 94 1.18 -12.24 -8.88
C TYR A 94 1.26 -13.70 -8.43
N ARG A 95 2.46 -14.22 -8.15
CA ARG A 95 2.62 -15.61 -7.74
C ARG A 95 1.98 -15.86 -6.38
N MET A 96 2.03 -14.91 -5.45
CA MET A 96 1.27 -14.99 -4.20
C MET A 96 -0.25 -15.06 -4.41
N GLY A 97 -0.80 -14.29 -5.36
CA GLY A 97 -2.21 -14.38 -5.72
C GLY A 97 -2.59 -15.78 -6.23
N VAL A 98 -1.72 -16.39 -7.06
CA VAL A 98 -1.89 -17.77 -7.52
C VAL A 98 -1.78 -18.76 -6.35
N MET A 99 -0.83 -18.58 -5.44
CA MET A 99 -0.68 -19.40 -4.24
C MET A 99 -1.95 -19.40 -3.38
N ALA A 100 -2.53 -18.22 -3.12
CA ALA A 100 -3.79 -18.10 -2.42
C ALA A 100 -4.96 -18.78 -3.15
N LEU A 101 -4.96 -18.73 -4.49
CA LEU A 101 -5.98 -19.37 -5.32
C LEU A 101 -5.90 -20.92 -5.26
N VAL A 102 -4.69 -21.49 -5.31
CA VAL A 102 -4.49 -22.95 -5.40
C VAL A 102 -4.40 -23.67 -4.06
N ALA A 103 -4.20 -22.94 -2.96
CA ALA A 103 -4.16 -23.53 -1.61
C ALA A 103 -5.48 -24.26 -1.28
N ALA A 104 -5.39 -25.58 -1.17
CA ALA A 104 -6.52 -26.46 -0.93
C ALA A 104 -6.80 -26.65 0.58
N ASP A 105 -5.78 -26.49 1.39
CA ASP A 105 -5.68 -26.79 2.81
C ASP A 105 -5.63 -25.53 3.68
N LEU A 106 -6.37 -24.49 3.27
CA LEU A 106 -6.52 -23.27 4.07
C LEU A 106 -7.18 -23.58 5.42
N PRO A 107 -6.77 -22.92 6.51
CA PRO A 107 -7.42 -23.06 7.81
C PRO A 107 -8.92 -22.82 7.72
N GLY A 108 -9.71 -23.56 8.53
CA GLY A 108 -11.16 -23.40 8.56
C GLY A 108 -11.58 -21.96 8.84
N GLY A 109 -12.54 -21.45 8.07
CA GLY A 109 -13.04 -20.08 8.21
C GLY A 109 -12.26 -19.01 7.43
N VAL A 110 -11.14 -19.36 6.79
CA VAL A 110 -10.38 -18.43 5.93
C VAL A 110 -11.15 -18.14 4.65
N ASN A 111 -11.31 -16.86 4.32
CA ASN A 111 -11.85 -16.42 3.03
C ASN A 111 -10.76 -16.34 1.96
N ARG A 112 -10.77 -17.29 1.02
CA ARG A 112 -9.80 -17.35 -0.10
C ARG A 112 -9.79 -16.07 -0.95
N ASP A 113 -10.95 -15.52 -1.29
CA ASP A 113 -11.03 -14.31 -2.11
C ASP A 113 -10.39 -13.12 -1.40
N ARG A 114 -10.52 -13.05 -0.06
CA ARG A 114 -9.84 -12.05 0.76
C ARG A 114 -8.32 -12.26 0.74
N CYS A 115 -7.83 -13.50 0.86
CA CYS A 115 -6.40 -13.80 0.73
C CYS A 115 -5.84 -13.40 -0.64
N VAL A 116 -6.55 -13.68 -1.74
CA VAL A 116 -6.13 -13.29 -3.10
C VAL A 116 -6.07 -11.77 -3.22
N LYS A 117 -7.10 -11.05 -2.77
CA LYS A 117 -7.13 -9.58 -2.79
C LYS A 117 -6.02 -8.98 -1.94
N MET A 118 -5.75 -9.54 -0.76
CA MET A 118 -4.69 -9.08 0.11
C MET A 118 -3.31 -9.31 -0.51
N ALA A 119 -3.08 -10.49 -1.10
CA ALA A 119 -1.82 -10.82 -1.77
C ALA A 119 -1.47 -9.83 -2.88
N ILE A 120 -2.45 -9.38 -3.69
CA ILE A 120 -2.22 -8.42 -4.79
C ILE A 120 -2.16 -6.95 -4.34
N VAL A 121 -2.38 -6.66 -3.05
CA VAL A 121 -2.41 -5.29 -2.49
C VAL A 121 -1.30 -5.06 -1.45
N HIS A 122 -0.77 -6.11 -0.82
CA HIS A 122 0.06 -5.95 0.38
C HIS A 122 1.32 -5.08 0.19
N ASP A 123 2.00 -5.22 -0.96
CA ASP A 123 3.18 -4.41 -1.33
C ASP A 123 2.84 -3.27 -2.31
N ILE A 124 1.56 -2.89 -2.45
CA ILE A 124 1.14 -1.87 -3.43
C ILE A 124 1.81 -0.51 -3.19
N ALA A 125 2.10 -0.18 -1.92
CA ALA A 125 2.77 1.06 -1.52
C ALA A 125 4.19 1.17 -2.09
N GLU A 126 4.85 0.05 -2.41
CA GLU A 126 6.18 0.02 -3.02
C GLU A 126 6.21 0.64 -4.42
N ALA A 127 5.03 0.84 -5.04
CA ALA A 127 4.88 1.67 -6.24
C ALA A 127 5.43 3.08 -6.03
N ILE A 128 5.40 3.60 -4.80
CA ILE A 128 5.89 4.93 -4.44
C ILE A 128 7.21 4.82 -3.68
N VAL A 129 7.25 4.02 -2.61
CA VAL A 129 8.37 4.00 -1.65
C VAL A 129 9.56 3.14 -2.10
N GLY A 130 9.36 2.27 -3.11
CA GLY A 130 10.32 1.22 -3.50
C GLY A 130 10.33 0.05 -2.52
N ASP A 131 11.00 -1.04 -2.89
CA ASP A 131 11.16 -2.21 -2.01
C ASP A 131 12.19 -1.92 -0.92
N ILE A 132 11.72 -1.55 0.28
CA ILE A 132 12.56 -1.24 1.44
C ILE A 132 12.86 -2.54 2.20
N THR A 133 14.14 -2.91 2.21
CA THR A 133 14.62 -4.15 2.83
C THR A 133 15.21 -3.91 4.23
N PRO A 134 15.39 -4.95 5.07
CA PRO A 134 16.10 -4.82 6.34
C PRO A 134 17.51 -4.22 6.21
N SER A 135 18.18 -4.44 5.08
CA SER A 135 19.51 -3.91 4.77
C SER A 135 19.55 -2.39 4.55
N ASP A 136 18.40 -1.74 4.37
CA ASP A 136 18.29 -0.28 4.23
C ASP A 136 18.37 0.46 5.57
N GLY A 137 18.30 -0.25 6.70
CA GLY A 137 18.41 0.35 8.03
C GLY A 137 17.27 1.30 8.39
N VAL A 138 16.16 1.26 7.63
CA VAL A 138 14.95 2.05 7.93
C VAL A 138 14.21 1.38 9.09
N PRO A 139 13.97 2.09 10.21
CA PRO A 139 13.19 1.55 11.33
C PRO A 139 11.80 1.10 10.88
N LYS A 140 11.25 0.07 11.53
CA LYS A 140 9.94 -0.51 11.17
C LYS A 140 8.84 0.54 11.18
N GLU A 141 8.83 1.41 12.18
CA GLU A 141 7.84 2.46 12.36
C GLU A 141 7.93 3.49 11.22
N GLU A 142 9.14 3.81 10.77
CA GLU A 142 9.36 4.74 9.65
C GLU A 142 9.01 4.11 8.30
N LYS A 143 9.32 2.83 8.09
CA LYS A 143 8.85 2.07 6.91
C LYS A 143 7.32 2.09 6.84
N SER A 144 6.67 1.71 7.94
CA SER A 144 5.21 1.68 8.04
C SER A 144 4.57 3.05 7.81
N ARG A 145 5.16 4.13 8.37
CA ARG A 145 4.69 5.50 8.13
C ARG A 145 4.77 5.88 6.64
N ARG A 146 5.90 5.60 5.97
CA ARG A 146 6.08 5.91 4.54
C ARG A 146 5.10 5.14 3.66
N GLU A 147 4.90 3.86 3.97
CA GLU A 147 3.98 3.01 3.21
C GLU A 147 2.53 3.41 3.41
N GLN A 148 2.15 3.78 4.64
CA GLN A 148 0.82 4.34 4.93
C GLN A 148 0.58 5.64 4.15
N GLU A 149 1.53 6.57 4.14
CA GLU A 149 1.42 7.83 3.38
C GLU A 149 1.31 7.59 1.87
N ALA A 150 2.08 6.64 1.35
CA ALA A 150 1.99 6.21 -0.04
C ALA A 150 0.60 5.63 -0.34
N LEU A 151 0.11 4.72 0.50
CA LEU A 151 -1.21 4.11 0.33
C LEU A 151 -2.33 5.15 0.37
N ASP A 152 -2.27 6.12 1.29
CA ASP A 152 -3.26 7.19 1.39
C ASP A 152 -3.26 8.10 0.17
N HIS A 153 -2.08 8.37 -0.40
CA HIS A 153 -1.97 9.07 -1.68
C HIS A 153 -2.60 8.26 -2.81
N MET A 154 -2.32 6.96 -2.91
CA MET A 154 -2.91 6.07 -3.92
C MET A 154 -4.44 5.99 -3.79
N CYS A 155 -4.95 5.87 -2.56
CA CYS A 155 -6.39 5.83 -2.28
C CYS A 155 -7.09 7.15 -2.64
N SER A 156 -6.41 8.28 -2.39
CA SER A 156 -6.90 9.60 -2.80
C SER A 156 -6.89 9.75 -4.32
N LEU A 157 -5.85 9.26 -4.99
CA LEU A 157 -5.72 9.26 -6.45
C LEU A 157 -6.83 8.43 -7.12
N LEU A 158 -7.24 7.31 -6.50
CA LEU A 158 -8.36 6.49 -6.97
C LEU A 158 -9.72 7.22 -6.86
N GLY A 159 -9.81 8.28 -6.06
CA GLY A 159 -11.02 9.06 -5.81
C GLY A 159 -11.72 8.71 -4.49
N GLY A 160 -11.07 7.97 -3.59
CA GLY A 160 -11.65 7.55 -2.31
C GLY A 160 -12.80 6.54 -2.46
N GLY A 161 -13.73 6.58 -1.50
CA GLY A 161 -14.94 5.74 -1.51
C GLY A 161 -14.67 4.26 -1.21
N PRO A 162 -15.68 3.38 -1.35
CA PRO A 162 -15.62 2.01 -0.84
C PRO A 162 -14.48 1.16 -1.41
N ARG A 163 -14.03 1.44 -2.64
CA ARG A 163 -12.92 0.71 -3.27
C ARG A 163 -11.56 1.10 -2.69
N ALA A 164 -11.36 2.39 -2.43
CA ALA A 164 -10.16 2.86 -1.75
C ALA A 164 -10.12 2.35 -0.29
N GLU A 165 -11.28 2.35 0.39
CA GLU A 165 -11.38 1.79 1.75
C GLU A 165 -11.08 0.28 1.76
N GLU A 166 -11.60 -0.50 0.80
CA GLU A 166 -11.29 -1.94 0.70
C GLU A 166 -9.77 -2.19 0.55
N ILE A 167 -9.08 -1.39 -0.27
CA ILE A 167 -7.61 -1.46 -0.43
C ILE A 167 -6.90 -1.12 0.88
N ARG A 168 -7.33 -0.04 1.56
CA ARG A 168 -6.75 0.38 2.84
C ARG A 168 -6.94 -0.69 3.91
N GLU A 169 -8.13 -1.26 4.01
CA GLU A 169 -8.45 -2.32 4.97
C GLU A 169 -7.60 -3.57 4.74
N LEU A 170 -7.46 -4.01 3.49
CA LEU A 170 -6.63 -5.18 3.15
C LEU A 170 -5.16 -4.96 3.52
N TRP A 171 -4.61 -3.79 3.19
CA TRP A 171 -3.24 -3.45 3.53
C TRP A 171 -3.02 -3.37 5.05
N MET A 172 -3.92 -2.68 5.77
CA MET A 172 -3.85 -2.58 7.23
C MET A 172 -3.98 -3.94 7.92
N GLU A 173 -4.86 -4.81 7.43
CA GLU A 173 -5.04 -6.15 7.97
C GLU A 173 -3.77 -6.99 7.81
N TYR A 174 -3.12 -6.92 6.64
CA TYR A 174 -1.84 -7.56 6.39
C TYR A 174 -0.75 -7.05 7.34
N GLU A 175 -0.62 -5.74 7.49
CA GLU A 175 0.40 -5.13 8.35
C GLU A 175 0.22 -5.43 9.83
N GLN A 176 -1.03 -5.49 10.29
CA GLN A 176 -1.35 -5.87 11.67
C GLN A 176 -1.19 -7.37 11.95
N ASN A 177 -1.21 -8.22 10.91
CA ASN A 177 -1.11 -9.67 11.01
C ASN A 177 -2.11 -10.28 12.03
N ALA A 178 -3.30 -9.69 12.14
CA ALA A 178 -4.26 -10.01 13.19
C ALA A 178 -5.21 -11.17 12.82
N THR A 179 -5.59 -11.29 11.55
CA THR A 179 -6.56 -12.27 11.06
C THR A 179 -5.89 -13.57 10.59
N LEU A 180 -6.67 -14.62 10.36
CA LEU A 180 -6.14 -15.86 9.78
C LEU A 180 -5.74 -15.64 8.32
N GLU A 181 -6.50 -14.85 7.57
CA GLU A 181 -6.18 -14.44 6.20
C GLU A 181 -4.81 -13.74 6.13
N ALA A 182 -4.56 -12.75 7.00
CA ALA A 182 -3.28 -12.06 7.04
C ALA A 182 -2.12 -13.00 7.39
N LYS A 183 -2.33 -13.93 8.31
CA LYS A 183 -1.31 -14.93 8.67
C LYS A 183 -0.99 -15.88 7.51
N VAL A 184 -2.02 -16.31 6.78
CA VAL A 184 -1.85 -17.12 5.56
C VAL A 184 -1.06 -16.33 4.51
N VAL A 185 -1.43 -15.08 4.24
CA VAL A 185 -0.75 -14.27 3.22
C VAL A 185 0.68 -13.91 3.63
N LYS A 186 0.95 -13.63 4.91
CA LYS A 186 2.30 -13.44 5.45
C LYS A 186 3.15 -14.71 5.36
N ASP A 187 2.56 -15.89 5.47
CA ASP A 187 3.27 -17.14 5.23
C ASP A 187 3.54 -17.33 3.74
N PHE A 188 2.59 -17.04 2.87
CA PHE A 188 2.79 -17.09 1.41
C PHE A 188 3.86 -16.12 0.92
N ASP A 189 3.94 -14.89 1.44
CA ASP A 189 5.04 -13.95 1.16
C ASP A 189 6.41 -14.61 1.40
N LYS A 190 6.58 -15.24 2.57
CA LYS A 190 7.83 -15.94 2.91
C LYS A 190 8.07 -17.19 2.07
N VAL A 191 7.04 -18.00 1.82
CA VAL A 191 7.14 -19.22 1.01
C VAL A 191 7.51 -18.88 -0.42
N GLU A 192 6.88 -17.86 -0.99
CA GLU A 192 7.15 -17.35 -2.33
C GLU A 192 8.62 -16.91 -2.43
N MET A 193 9.10 -16.13 -1.46
CA MET A 193 10.49 -15.69 -1.41
C MET A 193 11.51 -16.85 -1.38
N ILE A 194 11.30 -17.88 -0.56
CA ILE A 194 12.23 -19.02 -0.51
C ILE A 194 12.09 -19.95 -1.73
N LEU A 195 10.91 -20.00 -2.36
CA LEU A 195 10.73 -20.70 -3.63
C LEU A 195 11.49 -19.98 -4.74
N GLN A 196 11.40 -18.64 -4.80
CA GLN A 196 12.16 -17.83 -5.74
C GLN A 196 13.67 -17.97 -5.53
N ALA A 197 14.12 -17.98 -4.27
CA ALA A 197 15.52 -18.24 -3.94
C ALA A 197 15.99 -19.58 -4.51
N LEU A 198 15.23 -20.67 -4.27
CA LEU A 198 15.56 -21.99 -4.81
C LEU A 198 15.67 -22.00 -6.34
N GLU A 199 14.79 -21.29 -7.03
CA GLU A 199 14.80 -21.18 -8.49
C GLU A 199 16.04 -20.41 -8.98
N TYR A 200 16.38 -19.29 -8.34
CA TYR A 200 17.60 -18.54 -8.68
C TYR A 200 18.89 -19.30 -8.36
N GLU A 201 18.95 -20.05 -7.25
CA GLU A 201 20.09 -20.93 -6.97
C GLU A 201 20.28 -21.98 -8.09
N LYS A 202 19.19 -22.57 -8.57
CA LYS A 202 19.23 -23.58 -9.65
C LYS A 202 19.60 -23.00 -11.01
N GLU A 203 19.07 -21.83 -11.34
CA GLU A 203 19.27 -21.20 -12.64
C GLU A 203 20.62 -20.49 -12.75
N GLN A 204 21.08 -19.88 -11.66
CA GLN A 204 22.22 -18.96 -11.67
C GLN A 204 23.41 -19.43 -10.83
N GLY A 205 23.28 -20.54 -10.10
CA GLY A 205 24.37 -21.11 -9.29
C GLY A 205 24.80 -20.22 -8.11
N LEU A 206 23.88 -19.38 -7.62
CA LEU A 206 24.11 -18.51 -6.46
C LEU A 206 23.91 -19.27 -5.15
N ASP A 207 24.46 -18.75 -4.05
CA ASP A 207 24.15 -19.18 -2.69
C ASP A 207 23.20 -18.16 -2.05
N LEU A 208 21.93 -18.54 -1.87
CA LEU A 208 20.88 -17.70 -1.31
C LEU A 208 20.38 -18.23 0.04
N GLU A 209 21.24 -18.94 0.78
CA GLU A 209 20.94 -19.52 2.11
C GLU A 209 20.34 -18.51 3.10
N GLU A 210 20.78 -17.26 3.07
CA GLU A 210 20.30 -16.23 3.99
C GLU A 210 18.78 -16.03 3.93
N PHE A 211 18.16 -16.24 2.76
CA PHE A 211 16.70 -16.11 2.59
C PHE A 211 15.96 -17.23 3.32
N PHE A 212 16.50 -18.45 3.29
CA PHE A 212 15.98 -19.59 4.05
C PHE A 212 16.15 -19.38 5.55
N GLN A 213 17.34 -18.95 5.99
CA GLN A 213 17.60 -18.66 7.39
C GLN A 213 16.71 -17.53 7.92
N SER A 214 16.44 -16.52 7.09
CA SER A 214 15.60 -15.39 7.48
C SER A 214 14.13 -15.78 7.73
N THR A 215 13.65 -16.91 7.21
CA THR A 215 12.26 -17.38 7.36
C THR A 215 12.10 -18.52 8.36
N ALA A 216 13.21 -19.15 8.79
CA ALA A 216 13.20 -20.24 9.75
C ALA A 216 12.43 -19.87 11.04
N GLY A 217 11.45 -20.71 11.41
CA GLY A 217 10.62 -20.50 12.60
C GLY A 217 9.60 -19.36 12.51
N LYS A 218 9.41 -18.73 11.35
CA LYS A 218 8.48 -17.60 11.17
C LYS A 218 7.15 -17.94 10.49
N PHE A 219 6.96 -19.21 10.10
CA PHE A 219 5.70 -19.68 9.51
C PHE A 219 4.65 -19.94 10.60
N GLN A 220 3.47 -19.36 10.45
CA GLN A 220 2.44 -19.31 11.48
C GLN A 220 1.40 -20.42 11.33
N THR A 221 0.99 -20.67 10.09
CA THR A 221 -0.09 -21.59 9.69
C THR A 221 0.47 -22.96 9.30
N ASP A 222 -0.38 -23.98 9.34
CA ASP A 222 0.02 -25.34 8.97
C ASP A 222 0.29 -25.46 7.46
N VAL A 223 -0.51 -24.79 6.63
CA VAL A 223 -0.26 -24.69 5.18
C VAL A 223 1.08 -24.01 4.88
N GLY A 224 1.38 -22.90 5.56
CA GLY A 224 2.65 -22.19 5.40
C GLY A 224 3.86 -23.05 5.79
N LYS A 225 3.78 -23.74 6.94
CA LYS A 225 4.83 -24.67 7.39
C LYS A 225 5.01 -25.84 6.43
N ALA A 226 3.91 -26.42 5.93
CA ALA A 226 3.95 -27.55 5.01
C ALA A 226 4.61 -27.16 3.68
N TRP A 227 4.25 -26.01 3.10
CA TRP A 227 4.83 -25.56 1.84
C TRP A 227 6.29 -25.15 2.01
N ALA A 228 6.64 -24.48 3.11
CA ALA A 228 8.04 -24.15 3.39
C ALA A 228 8.92 -25.40 3.55
N ALA A 229 8.41 -26.43 4.24
CA ALA A 229 9.10 -27.72 4.36
C ALA A 229 9.28 -28.40 3.00
N GLU A 230 8.29 -28.30 2.12
CA GLU A 230 8.36 -28.84 0.76
C GLU A 230 9.36 -28.08 -0.12
N VAL A 231 9.45 -26.75 -0.01
CA VAL A 231 10.51 -25.98 -0.71
C VAL A 231 11.90 -26.40 -0.20
N ALA A 232 12.06 -26.49 1.12
CA ALA A 232 13.34 -26.90 1.72
C ALA A 232 13.75 -28.32 1.32
N SER A 233 12.81 -29.27 1.19
CA SER A 233 13.10 -30.66 0.77
C SER A 233 13.62 -30.75 -0.68
N ARG A 234 13.28 -29.75 -1.51
CA ARG A 234 13.68 -29.64 -2.93
C ARG A 234 14.99 -28.90 -3.15
N ARG A 235 15.55 -28.30 -2.10
CA ARG A 235 16.87 -27.68 -2.07
C ARG A 235 17.88 -28.76 -1.69
N LYS A 236 18.66 -29.22 -2.67
CA LYS A 236 19.65 -30.29 -2.54
C LYS A 236 21.03 -29.76 -2.86
#